data_AF-A0A5Q0P5H5-F1
#
_entry.id   AF-A0A5Q0P5H5-F1
#
_cell.length_a   1.000
_cell.length_b   1.000
_cell.length_c   1.000
_cell.angle_alpha   90.00
_cell.angle_beta   90.00
_cell.angle_gamma   90.00
#
_symmetry.space_group_name_H-M   'P 1'
#
loop_
_entity.id
_entity.type
_entity.pdbx_description
1 polymer ?
#
loop_
_entity_poly.entity_id
_entity_poly.type
_entity_poly.pdbx_seq_one_letter_code
_entity_poly.pdbx_strand_id
1 'polypeptide(L)'
;MNAEVFNVAQRRQAIQRGLKQYFQGSSLERVLNYWEQEYSEKPAFVLNRFLNEICTTEDLKQHRKDMLKQVIHELSHLEKVELLKTDEDKTFVDSDDLYKAYDDFVNHVLNRVQVNDLDEFTTVLKQQLHRDQLSNALLKPYDNTAQALMQSLPMSQAAKGITALYTVCCEFYGPQKSDHIYAQGKTDMKLNYPDLDLQQLL
;
A
#
# COMPACT_ATOMS: atom_id res chain seq x y z
N MET A 1 23.54 -0.75 16.08
CA MET A 1 22.88 -1.80 15.27
C MET A 1 21.78 -2.36 16.16
N ASN A 2 20.61 -1.73 16.15
CA ASN A 2 19.55 -2.03 17.12
C ASN A 2 18.65 -3.11 16.52
N ALA A 3 18.78 -4.33 17.01
CA ALA A 3 17.92 -5.45 16.69
C ALA A 3 16.58 -5.40 17.46
N GLU A 4 16.20 -4.24 18.00
CA GLU A 4 15.14 -4.07 19.00
C GLU A 4 13.86 -3.40 18.48
N VAL A 5 13.62 -3.38 17.17
CA VAL A 5 12.44 -2.66 16.61
C VAL A 5 11.31 -3.61 16.15
N PHE A 6 11.56 -4.90 15.93
CA PHE A 6 10.54 -5.79 15.33
C PHE A 6 9.88 -6.72 16.35
N ASN A 7 8.55 -6.71 16.39
CA ASN A 7 7.79 -7.73 17.13
C ASN A 7 8.03 -9.11 16.49
N VAL A 8 8.27 -10.13 17.32
CA VAL A 8 8.49 -11.53 16.90
C VAL A 8 7.43 -12.00 15.90
N ALA A 9 6.18 -11.58 16.08
CA ALA A 9 5.06 -11.90 15.17
C ALA A 9 5.28 -11.38 13.74
N GLN A 10 5.83 -10.18 13.57
CA GLN A 10 6.10 -9.57 12.27
C GLN A 10 7.23 -10.31 11.53
N ARG A 11 8.32 -10.59 12.26
CA ARG A 11 9.44 -11.38 11.72
C ARG A 11 8.99 -12.79 11.32
N ARG A 12 8.12 -13.42 12.12
CA ARG A 12 7.51 -14.72 11.80
C ARG A 12 6.76 -14.68 10.48
N GLN A 13 5.95 -13.64 10.24
CA GLN A 13 5.21 -13.46 8.98
C GLN A 13 6.13 -13.28 7.76
N ALA A 14 7.20 -12.49 7.90
CA ALA A 14 8.18 -12.30 6.82
C ALA A 14 8.86 -13.63 6.45
N ILE A 15 9.27 -14.41 7.45
CA ILE A 15 9.89 -15.73 7.24
C ILE A 15 8.88 -16.71 6.61
N GLN A 16 7.62 -16.69 7.06
CA GLN A 16 6.55 -17.48 6.46
C GLN A 16 6.39 -17.19 4.97
N ARG A 17 6.37 -15.90 4.57
CA ARG A 17 6.28 -15.49 3.16
C ARG A 17 7.47 -15.98 2.35
N GLY A 18 8.67 -15.93 2.93
CA GLY A 18 9.89 -16.39 2.26
C GLY A 18 9.97 -17.91 2.10
N LEU A 19 9.33 -18.68 2.98
CA LEU A 19 9.40 -20.14 3.00
C LEU A 19 8.17 -20.85 2.43
N LYS A 20 7.04 -20.17 2.23
CA LYS A 20 5.76 -20.78 1.77
C LYS A 20 5.85 -21.50 0.42
N GLN A 21 6.84 -21.17 -0.40
CA GLN A 21 7.05 -21.81 -1.71
C GLN A 21 7.76 -23.17 -1.59
N TYR A 22 8.42 -23.43 -0.45
CA TYR A 22 9.27 -24.61 -0.22
C TYR A 22 8.68 -25.54 0.84
N PHE A 23 7.89 -25.01 1.78
CA PHE A 23 7.22 -25.77 2.82
C PHE A 23 5.70 -25.52 2.74
N GLN A 24 4.91 -26.57 2.98
CA GLN A 24 3.45 -26.52 2.88
C GLN A 24 2.78 -26.98 4.17
N GLY A 25 1.68 -26.31 4.53
CA GLY A 25 0.80 -26.69 5.64
C GLY A 25 1.55 -26.89 6.96
N SER A 26 1.41 -28.08 7.55
CA SER A 26 1.99 -28.44 8.85
C SER A 26 3.52 -28.43 8.89
N SER A 27 4.19 -28.65 7.75
CA SER A 27 5.66 -28.57 7.68
C SER A 27 6.16 -27.14 7.84
N LEU A 28 5.45 -26.16 7.24
CA LEU A 28 5.78 -24.74 7.35
C LEU A 28 5.55 -24.23 8.77
N GLU A 29 4.41 -24.57 9.38
CA GLU A 29 4.13 -24.19 10.78
C GLU A 29 5.16 -24.75 11.75
N ARG A 30 5.61 -26.00 11.56
CA ARG A 30 6.68 -26.59 12.37
C ARG A 30 7.99 -25.81 12.25
N VAL A 31 8.37 -25.42 11.03
CA VAL A 31 9.58 -24.63 10.75
C VAL A 31 9.49 -23.24 11.39
N LEU A 32 8.32 -22.59 11.32
CA LEU A 32 8.11 -21.28 11.93
C LEU A 32 8.14 -21.33 13.45
N ASN A 33 7.51 -22.34 14.05
CA ASN A 33 7.54 -22.52 15.51
C ASN A 33 8.96 -22.83 16.00
N TYR A 34 9.73 -23.62 15.25
CA TYR A 34 11.13 -23.87 15.55
C TYR A 34 11.97 -22.58 15.48
N TRP A 35 11.75 -21.77 14.44
CA TRP A 35 12.41 -20.46 14.33
C TRP A 35 12.04 -19.55 15.50
N GLU A 36 10.77 -19.48 15.88
CA GLU A 36 10.28 -18.60 16.93
C GLU A 36 10.84 -18.98 18.32
N GLN A 37 10.99 -20.27 18.60
CA GLN A 37 11.56 -20.77 19.86
C GLN A 37 13.08 -20.58 19.93
N GLU A 38 13.80 -20.89 18.86
CA GLU A 38 15.27 -20.99 18.91
C GLU A 38 16.00 -19.76 18.34
N TYR A 39 15.33 -18.95 17.51
CA TYR A 39 15.97 -17.94 16.67
C TYR A 39 15.32 -16.55 16.71
N SER A 40 14.19 -16.38 17.40
CA SER A 40 13.46 -15.10 17.50
C SER A 40 14.32 -13.98 18.09
N GLU A 41 15.07 -14.25 19.16
CA GLU A 41 15.95 -13.27 19.82
C GLU A 41 17.34 -13.18 19.18
N LYS A 42 17.62 -14.03 18.19
CA LYS A 42 18.93 -14.10 17.54
C LYS A 42 19.03 -13.13 16.35
N PRO A 43 20.24 -12.58 16.09
CA PRO A 43 20.49 -11.66 14.98
C PRO A 43 20.37 -12.34 13.59
N ALA A 44 20.15 -11.51 12.55
CA ALA A 44 19.84 -11.97 11.19
C ALA A 44 20.89 -12.89 10.54
N PHE A 45 22.18 -12.79 10.90
CA PHE A 45 23.21 -13.68 10.35
C PHE A 45 23.00 -15.16 10.75
N VAL A 46 22.23 -15.41 11.81
CA VAL A 46 21.89 -16.76 12.27
C VAL A 46 20.86 -17.44 11.35
N LEU A 47 20.18 -16.69 10.47
CA LEU A 47 19.23 -17.24 9.48
C LEU A 47 19.87 -18.29 8.56
N ASN A 48 21.17 -18.16 8.25
CA ASN A 48 21.87 -19.15 7.42
C ASN A 48 22.00 -20.50 8.14
N ARG A 49 22.20 -20.49 9.46
CA ARG A 49 22.22 -21.69 10.30
C ARG A 49 20.83 -22.30 10.43
N PHE A 50 19.83 -21.48 10.71
CA PHE A 50 18.43 -21.91 10.73
C PHE A 50 18.03 -22.63 9.42
N LEU A 51 18.33 -22.03 8.27
CA LEU A 51 18.07 -22.64 6.96
C LEU A 51 18.84 -23.95 6.76
N ASN A 52 20.05 -24.07 7.29
CA ASN A 52 20.80 -25.33 7.25
C ASN A 52 20.08 -26.46 7.98
N GLU A 53 19.46 -26.15 9.11
CA GLU A 53 18.84 -27.13 10.00
C GLU A 53 17.47 -27.59 9.47
N ILE A 54 16.75 -26.74 8.71
CA ILE A 54 15.46 -27.10 8.11
C ILE A 54 15.58 -27.71 6.70
N CYS A 55 16.69 -27.49 5.98
CA CYS A 55 16.97 -28.10 4.68
C CYS A 55 17.48 -29.55 4.82
N THR A 56 16.59 -30.47 5.21
CA THR A 56 16.96 -31.86 5.49
C THR A 56 17.10 -32.74 4.24
N THR A 57 16.38 -32.43 3.16
CA THR A 57 16.41 -33.16 1.88
C THR A 57 17.40 -32.54 0.86
N GLU A 58 17.82 -33.31 -0.13
CA GLU A 58 18.70 -32.80 -1.19
C GLU A 58 18.03 -31.70 -2.02
N ASP A 59 16.73 -31.82 -2.33
CA ASP A 59 15.96 -30.78 -3.02
C ASP A 59 15.95 -29.46 -2.23
N LEU A 60 15.71 -29.52 -0.92
CA LEU A 60 15.74 -28.32 -0.07
C LEU A 60 17.15 -27.72 0.02
N LYS A 61 18.20 -28.54 0.01
CA LYS A 61 19.59 -28.06 0.02
C LYS A 61 19.93 -27.30 -1.27
N GLN A 62 19.41 -27.72 -2.42
CA GLN A 62 19.61 -27.01 -3.69
C GLN A 62 18.96 -25.62 -3.68
N HIS A 63 17.76 -25.50 -3.11
CA HIS A 63 17.04 -24.23 -3.01
C HIS A 63 17.46 -23.33 -1.84
N ARG A 64 18.38 -23.78 -0.97
CA ARG A 64 18.75 -23.08 0.26
C ARG A 64 19.21 -21.63 0.03
N LYS A 65 20.01 -21.40 -1.02
CA LYS A 65 20.50 -20.05 -1.34
C LYS A 65 19.36 -19.12 -1.72
N ASP A 66 18.37 -19.63 -2.43
CA ASP A 66 17.20 -18.86 -2.86
C ASP A 66 16.24 -18.64 -1.69
N MET A 67 16.02 -19.64 -0.83
CA MET A 67 15.31 -19.48 0.45
C MET A 67 15.94 -18.38 1.30
N LEU A 68 17.26 -18.37 1.45
CA LEU A 68 17.97 -17.35 2.23
C LEU A 68 17.76 -15.96 1.64
N LYS A 69 17.90 -15.81 0.33
CA LYS A 69 17.64 -14.54 -0.35
C LYS A 69 16.21 -14.07 -0.15
N GLN A 70 15.23 -14.96 -0.30
CA GLN A 70 13.82 -14.61 -0.15
C GLN A 70 13.50 -14.21 1.29
N VAL A 71 13.99 -14.96 2.28
CA VAL A 71 13.79 -14.62 3.70
C VAL A 71 14.44 -13.28 4.06
N ILE A 72 15.68 -13.03 3.60
CA ILE A 72 16.34 -11.73 3.80
C ILE A 72 15.55 -10.61 3.10
N HIS A 73 15.04 -10.86 1.90
CA HIS A 73 14.26 -9.88 1.15
C HIS A 73 12.97 -9.51 1.88
N GLU A 74 12.20 -10.49 2.36
CA GLU A 74 10.96 -10.26 3.12
C GLU A 74 11.24 -9.56 4.45
N LEU A 75 12.31 -9.94 5.15
CA LEU A 75 12.73 -9.26 6.38
C LEU A 75 13.14 -7.82 6.08
N SER A 76 13.98 -7.57 5.08
CA SER A 76 14.42 -6.21 4.69
C SER A 76 13.26 -5.34 4.20
N HIS A 77 12.26 -5.94 3.53
CA HIS A 77 11.03 -5.26 3.16
C HIS A 77 10.24 -4.86 4.41
N LEU A 78 10.18 -5.73 5.42
CA LEU A 78 9.59 -5.40 6.70
C LEU A 78 10.34 -4.28 7.41
N GLU A 79 11.69 -4.30 7.39
CA GLU A 79 12.51 -3.21 7.95
C GLU A 79 12.25 -1.88 7.22
N LYS A 80 12.12 -1.89 5.89
CA LYS A 80 11.78 -0.68 5.12
C LYS A 80 10.38 -0.18 5.43
N VAL A 81 9.40 -1.08 5.55
CA VAL A 81 8.03 -0.73 5.93
C VAL A 81 8.00 -0.16 7.35
N GLU A 82 8.80 -0.66 8.29
CA GLU A 82 8.85 -0.16 9.67
C GLU A 82 9.71 1.10 9.84
N LEU A 83 10.79 1.26 9.06
CA LEU A 83 11.56 2.50 9.01
C LEU A 83 10.73 3.63 8.40
N LEU A 84 9.85 3.32 7.44
CA LEU A 84 8.81 4.25 6.99
C LEU A 84 7.82 4.56 8.12
N LYS A 85 7.43 3.56 8.94
CA LYS A 85 6.57 3.77 10.12
C LYS A 85 7.20 4.57 11.27
N THR A 86 8.53 4.64 11.37
CA THR A 86 9.19 5.32 12.50
C THR A 86 9.21 6.86 12.30
N ASP A 87 8.97 7.35 11.09
CA ASP A 87 8.58 8.74 10.81
C ASP A 87 7.04 8.95 10.92
N GLU A 88 6.26 7.88 11.06
CA GLU A 88 4.78 7.85 11.11
C GLU A 88 4.24 7.63 12.55
N ASP A 89 4.94 8.11 13.57
CA ASP A 89 4.44 8.07 14.96
C ASP A 89 3.43 9.20 15.25
N LYS A 90 2.45 9.34 14.35
CA LYS A 90 1.17 10.01 14.59
C LYS A 90 0.05 9.06 14.21
N THR A 91 -0.47 8.40 15.24
CA THR A 91 -1.87 7.97 15.39
C THR A 91 -2.54 7.42 14.12
N PHE A 92 -2.63 6.10 14.06
CA PHE A 92 -3.53 5.35 13.20
C PHE A 92 -4.97 5.89 13.36
N VAL A 93 -5.41 6.71 12.41
CA VAL A 93 -6.81 7.13 12.28
C VAL A 93 -7.53 6.05 11.50
N ASP A 94 -8.76 5.75 11.94
CA ASP A 94 -9.64 4.71 11.43
C ASP A 94 -9.62 4.64 9.88
N SER A 95 -9.28 3.47 9.33
CA SER A 95 -9.15 3.21 7.90
C SER A 95 -10.41 3.60 7.11
N ASP A 96 -11.57 3.56 7.76
CA ASP A 96 -12.85 3.92 7.16
C ASP A 96 -13.05 5.43 7.07
N ASP A 97 -12.62 6.21 8.07
CA ASP A 97 -12.75 7.67 8.03
C ASP A 97 -11.81 8.29 7.00
N LEU A 98 -10.61 7.74 6.83
CA LEU A 98 -9.68 8.19 5.79
C LEU A 98 -10.18 7.86 4.38
N TYR A 99 -10.76 6.67 4.19
CA TYR A 99 -11.39 6.30 2.93
C TYR A 99 -12.62 7.18 2.65
N LYS A 100 -13.44 7.45 3.66
CA LYS A 100 -14.63 8.30 3.54
C LYS A 100 -14.25 9.75 3.24
N ALA A 101 -13.22 10.28 3.90
CA ALA A 101 -12.68 11.60 3.61
C ALA A 101 -12.17 11.68 2.15
N TYR A 102 -11.45 10.66 1.69
CA TYR A 102 -11.02 10.54 0.28
C TYR A 102 -12.23 10.52 -0.69
N ASP A 103 -13.22 9.66 -0.44
CA ASP A 103 -14.39 9.54 -1.30
C ASP A 103 -15.21 10.85 -1.34
N ASP A 104 -15.43 11.49 -0.18
CA ASP A 104 -16.12 12.78 -0.07
C ASP A 104 -15.39 13.88 -0.86
N PHE A 105 -14.05 13.90 -0.81
CA PHE A 105 -13.26 14.86 -1.57
C PHE A 105 -13.36 14.62 -3.07
N VAL A 106 -13.21 13.36 -3.51
CA VAL A 106 -13.37 12.99 -4.92
C VAL A 106 -14.78 13.36 -5.41
N ASN A 107 -15.81 13.08 -4.63
CA ASN A 107 -17.19 13.46 -4.92
C ASN A 107 -17.35 14.98 -5.02
N HIS A 108 -16.76 15.75 -4.09
CA HIS A 108 -16.79 17.21 -4.15
C HIS A 108 -16.24 17.71 -5.48
N VAL A 109 -15.07 17.19 -5.92
CA VAL A 109 -14.44 17.61 -7.17
C VAL A 109 -15.25 17.19 -8.39
N LEU A 110 -15.70 15.94 -8.45
CA LEU A 110 -16.45 15.41 -9.59
C LEU A 110 -17.82 16.09 -9.76
N ASN A 111 -18.47 16.49 -8.67
CA ASN A 111 -19.72 17.27 -8.72
C ASN A 111 -19.56 18.68 -9.31
N ARG A 112 -18.33 19.16 -9.51
CA ARG A 112 -18.04 20.43 -10.19
C ARG A 112 -17.81 20.28 -11.69
N VAL A 113 -17.68 19.04 -12.17
CA VAL A 113 -17.59 18.75 -13.60
C VAL A 113 -18.97 18.96 -14.23
N GLN A 114 -19.04 19.69 -15.33
CA GLN A 114 -20.31 19.92 -16.01
C GLN A 114 -20.79 18.62 -16.66
N VAL A 115 -22.11 18.39 -16.66
CA VAL A 115 -22.70 17.15 -17.19
C VAL A 115 -22.28 16.90 -18.65
N ASN A 116 -22.17 17.97 -19.45
CA ASN A 116 -21.76 17.88 -20.85
C ASN A 116 -20.29 17.44 -21.04
N ASP A 117 -19.45 17.64 -20.02
CA ASP A 117 -18.02 17.35 -20.07
C ASP A 117 -17.69 15.96 -19.47
N LEU A 118 -18.65 15.30 -18.79
CA LEU A 118 -18.38 14.10 -17.99
C LEU A 118 -17.76 12.93 -18.76
N ASP A 119 -18.23 12.67 -19.98
CA ASP A 119 -17.73 11.57 -20.81
C ASP A 119 -16.29 11.81 -21.26
N GLU A 120 -16.00 13.04 -21.70
CA GLU A 120 -14.65 13.44 -22.12
C GLU A 120 -13.71 13.49 -20.91
N PHE A 121 -14.16 14.08 -19.81
CA PHE A 121 -13.43 14.16 -18.54
C PHE A 121 -13.05 12.77 -18.03
N THR A 122 -14.00 11.83 -18.04
CA THR A 122 -13.75 10.45 -17.60
C THR A 122 -12.74 9.74 -18.51
N THR A 123 -12.82 9.99 -19.82
CA THR A 123 -11.87 9.45 -20.79
C THR A 123 -10.46 9.95 -20.53
N VAL A 124 -10.30 11.27 -20.33
CA VAL A 124 -9.00 11.89 -20.04
C VAL A 124 -8.46 11.42 -18.70
N LEU A 125 -9.31 11.33 -17.66
CA LEU A 125 -8.92 10.77 -16.35
C LEU A 125 -8.42 9.33 -16.46
N LYS A 126 -9.11 8.48 -17.21
CA LYS A 126 -8.67 7.10 -17.45
C LYS A 126 -7.31 7.04 -18.14
N GLN A 127 -7.06 7.90 -19.12
CA GLN A 127 -5.77 7.99 -19.81
C GLN A 127 -4.67 8.49 -18.87
N GLN A 128 -4.97 9.47 -18.01
CA GLN A 128 -4.02 10.00 -17.04
C GLN A 128 -3.64 8.94 -16.00
N LEU A 129 -4.63 8.23 -15.42
CA LEU A 129 -4.37 7.14 -14.47
C LEU A 129 -3.54 6.00 -15.09
N HIS A 130 -3.76 5.70 -16.37
CA HIS A 130 -2.94 4.72 -17.10
C HIS A 130 -1.51 5.21 -17.34
N ARG A 131 -1.33 6.50 -17.67
CA ARG A 131 -0.02 7.11 -17.85
C ARG A 131 0.81 7.08 -16.56
N ASP A 132 0.15 7.34 -15.44
CA ASP A 132 0.77 7.37 -14.11
C ASP A 132 0.96 5.96 -13.51
N GLN A 133 0.60 4.90 -14.26
CA GLN A 133 0.68 3.50 -13.83
C GLN A 133 -0.13 3.21 -12.54
N LEU A 134 -1.18 4.00 -12.31
CA LEU A 134 -2.08 3.87 -11.17
C LEU A 134 -3.22 2.89 -11.46
N SER A 135 -3.58 2.73 -12.74
CA SER A 135 -4.55 1.73 -13.15
C SER A 135 -3.95 0.33 -13.11
N ASN A 136 -4.29 -0.43 -12.07
CA ASN A 136 -4.14 -1.87 -12.13
C ASN A 136 -5.14 -2.43 -13.17
N ALA A 137 -4.78 -3.52 -13.84
CA ALA A 137 -5.61 -4.23 -14.82
C ALA A 137 -6.96 -4.78 -14.27
N LEU A 138 -7.39 -4.33 -13.08
CA LEU A 138 -8.58 -4.73 -12.33
C LEU A 138 -9.79 -3.85 -12.59
N LEU A 139 -9.68 -2.76 -13.36
CA LEU A 139 -10.83 -1.97 -13.79
C LEU A 139 -11.78 -2.88 -14.57
N LYS A 140 -12.96 -3.17 -13.98
CA LYS A 140 -13.98 -3.97 -14.66
C LYS A 140 -14.44 -3.23 -15.91
N PRO A 141 -14.73 -3.93 -17.01
CA PRO A 141 -15.11 -3.31 -18.30
C PRO A 141 -16.39 -2.45 -18.26
N TYR A 142 -17.11 -2.45 -17.14
CA TYR A 142 -18.36 -1.70 -16.94
C TYR A 142 -18.21 -0.46 -16.04
N ASP A 143 -17.05 -0.26 -15.39
CA ASP A 143 -16.77 0.90 -14.55
C ASP A 143 -16.20 2.05 -15.39
N ASN A 144 -17.07 2.72 -16.15
CA ASN A 144 -16.71 3.82 -17.04
C ASN A 144 -17.05 5.20 -16.46
N THR A 145 -17.25 5.33 -15.14
CA THR A 145 -17.47 6.63 -14.49
C THR A 145 -16.19 7.09 -13.81
N ALA A 146 -15.94 8.41 -13.82
CA ALA A 146 -14.79 8.99 -13.12
C ALA A 146 -14.74 8.58 -11.63
N GLN A 147 -15.89 8.44 -11.00
CA GLN A 147 -15.99 8.00 -9.60
C GLN A 147 -15.54 6.55 -9.41
N ALA A 148 -16.03 5.61 -10.23
CA ALA A 148 -15.63 4.21 -10.12
C ALA A 148 -14.13 4.01 -10.38
N LEU A 149 -13.55 4.81 -11.30
CA LEU A 149 -12.10 4.84 -11.52
C LEU A 149 -11.34 5.23 -10.25
N MET A 150 -11.76 6.31 -9.57
CA MET A 150 -11.10 6.79 -8.36
C MET A 150 -11.30 5.86 -7.15
N GLN A 151 -12.47 5.23 -7.02
CA GLN A 151 -12.76 4.26 -5.94
C GLN A 151 -12.02 2.93 -6.11
N SER A 152 -11.60 2.59 -7.33
CA SER A 152 -10.84 1.36 -7.60
C SER A 152 -9.37 1.44 -7.15
N LEU A 153 -8.88 2.63 -6.80
CA LEU A 153 -7.49 2.85 -6.39
C LEU A 153 -7.27 2.40 -4.94
N PRO A 154 -6.15 1.72 -4.62
CA PRO A 154 -5.80 1.43 -3.24
C PRO A 154 -5.45 2.73 -2.50
N MET A 155 -5.77 2.82 -1.20
CA MET A 155 -5.51 4.03 -0.40
C MET A 155 -4.02 4.44 -0.36
N SER A 156 -3.10 3.48 -0.52
CA SER A 156 -1.67 3.75 -0.69
C SER A 156 -1.34 4.61 -1.93
N GLN A 157 -2.28 4.77 -2.85
CA GLN A 157 -2.18 5.56 -4.07
C GLN A 157 -3.19 6.72 -4.12
N ALA A 158 -3.98 6.94 -3.07
CA ALA A 158 -5.03 7.97 -3.03
C ALA A 158 -4.51 9.38 -3.36
N ALA A 159 -3.39 9.80 -2.77
CA ALA A 159 -2.77 11.09 -3.05
C ALA A 159 -2.35 11.25 -4.53
N LYS A 160 -1.84 10.16 -5.15
CA LYS A 160 -1.51 10.16 -6.58
C LYS A 160 -2.77 10.23 -7.44
N GLY A 161 -3.84 9.54 -7.04
CA GLY A 161 -5.15 9.64 -7.68
C GLY A 161 -5.70 11.08 -7.63
N ILE A 162 -5.66 11.73 -6.47
CA ILE A 162 -6.07 13.14 -6.28
C ILE A 162 -5.24 14.08 -7.17
N THR A 163 -3.94 13.81 -7.32
CA THR A 163 -3.04 14.60 -8.19
C THR A 163 -3.37 14.41 -9.66
N ALA A 164 -3.66 13.17 -10.09
CA ALA A 164 -4.13 12.89 -11.44
C ALA A 164 -5.45 13.60 -11.72
N LEU A 165 -6.41 13.51 -10.79
CA LEU A 165 -7.69 14.22 -10.87
C LEU A 165 -7.49 15.74 -10.98
N TYR A 166 -6.55 16.30 -10.22
CA TYR A 166 -6.23 17.74 -10.25
C TYR A 166 -5.71 18.14 -11.63
N THR A 167 -4.79 17.34 -12.17
CA THR A 167 -4.20 17.56 -13.50
C THR A 167 -5.28 17.62 -14.57
N VAL A 168 -6.24 16.68 -14.54
CA VAL A 168 -7.35 16.65 -15.49
C VAL A 168 -8.30 17.83 -15.25
N CYS A 169 -8.61 18.19 -14.01
CA CYS A 169 -9.38 19.41 -13.72
C CYS A 169 -8.71 20.66 -14.31
N CYS A 170 -7.39 20.80 -14.16
CA CYS A 170 -6.65 21.92 -14.74
C CYS A 170 -6.72 21.95 -16.27
N GLU A 171 -6.73 20.81 -16.92
CA GLU A 171 -6.86 20.72 -18.38
C GLU A 171 -8.23 21.19 -18.88
N PHE A 172 -9.31 20.84 -18.17
CA PHE A 172 -10.68 21.22 -18.54
C PHE A 172 -11.06 22.65 -18.12
N TYR A 173 -10.71 23.03 -16.90
CA TYR A 173 -11.24 24.23 -16.25
C TYR A 173 -10.19 25.31 -15.97
N GLY A 174 -8.91 25.01 -16.24
CA GLY A 174 -7.79 25.89 -15.95
C GLY A 174 -7.37 25.85 -14.48
N PRO A 175 -6.11 26.22 -14.18
CA PRO A 175 -5.53 26.10 -12.85
C PRO A 175 -6.28 26.89 -11.78
N GLN A 176 -6.70 28.13 -12.09
CA GLN A 176 -7.38 29.00 -11.13
C GLN A 176 -8.70 28.40 -10.61
N LYS A 177 -9.49 27.78 -11.49
CA LYS A 177 -10.77 27.17 -11.12
C LYS A 177 -10.54 25.85 -10.39
N SER A 178 -9.57 25.05 -10.82
CA SER A 178 -9.18 23.82 -10.13
C SER A 178 -8.68 24.09 -8.71
N ASP A 179 -7.80 25.08 -8.54
CA ASP A 179 -7.30 25.52 -7.24
C ASP A 179 -8.43 25.90 -6.29
N HIS A 180 -9.42 26.65 -6.80
CA HIS A 180 -10.57 27.04 -6.01
C HIS A 180 -11.41 25.84 -5.55
N ILE A 181 -11.70 24.91 -6.46
CA ILE A 181 -12.45 23.68 -6.16
C ILE A 181 -11.70 22.84 -5.12
N TYR A 182 -10.38 22.67 -5.28
CA TYR A 182 -9.55 21.90 -4.36
C TYR A 182 -9.45 22.58 -3.00
N ALA A 183 -9.26 23.90 -2.95
CA ALA A 183 -9.22 24.64 -1.69
C ALA A 183 -10.55 24.55 -0.91
N GLN A 184 -11.69 24.59 -1.62
CA GLN A 184 -13.00 24.36 -1.01
C GLN A 184 -13.13 22.94 -0.47
N GLY A 185 -12.83 21.92 -1.29
CA GLY A 185 -12.86 20.53 -0.84
C GLY A 185 -11.96 20.27 0.37
N LYS A 186 -10.75 20.87 0.41
CA LYS A 186 -9.84 20.78 1.57
C LYS A 186 -10.43 21.42 2.83
N THR A 187 -11.15 22.52 2.67
CA THR A 187 -11.80 23.22 3.79
C THR A 187 -12.97 22.38 4.31
N ASP A 188 -13.78 21.81 3.41
CA ASP A 188 -14.90 20.94 3.75
C ASP A 188 -14.43 19.65 4.45
N MET A 189 -13.34 19.03 3.96
CA MET A 189 -12.72 17.88 4.62
C MET A 189 -12.26 18.21 6.03
N LYS A 190 -11.59 19.36 6.26
CA LYS A 190 -11.15 19.77 7.60
C LYS A 190 -12.30 20.00 8.57
N LEU A 191 -13.44 20.47 8.07
CA LEU A 191 -14.64 20.67 8.88
C LEU A 191 -15.31 19.34 9.24
N ASN A 192 -15.38 18.41 8.29
CA ASN A 192 -16.06 17.13 8.47
C ASN A 192 -15.18 16.06 9.14
N TYR A 193 -13.86 16.19 9.04
CA TYR A 193 -12.85 15.25 9.55
C TYR A 193 -11.72 15.99 10.29
N PRO A 194 -12.01 16.68 11.42
CA PRO A 194 -11.05 17.55 12.10
C PRO A 194 -9.87 16.82 12.74
N ASP A 195 -10.07 15.56 13.14
CA ASP A 195 -9.07 14.73 13.82
C ASP A 195 -8.21 13.90 12.84
N LEU A 196 -8.48 14.02 11.54
CA LEU A 196 -7.87 13.20 10.51
C LEU A 196 -6.63 13.88 9.92
N ASP A 197 -5.52 13.16 9.81
CA ASP A 197 -4.30 13.70 9.18
C ASP A 197 -4.43 13.73 7.66
N LEU A 198 -5.07 14.78 7.16
CA LEU A 198 -5.32 15.00 5.74
C LEU A 198 -4.04 15.13 4.90
N GLN A 199 -2.85 15.28 5.51
CA GLN A 199 -1.56 15.26 4.80
C GLN A 199 -1.31 13.91 4.12
N GLN A 200 -1.97 12.83 4.57
CA GLN A 200 -1.87 11.53 3.94
C GLN A 200 -2.61 11.46 2.59
N LEU A 201 -3.50 12.41 2.30
CA LEU A 201 -4.29 12.48 1.07
C LEU A 201 -3.85 13.61 0.13
N LEU A 202 -3.14 14.63 0.61
CA LEU A 202 -2.99 15.93 -0.06
C LEU A 202 -1.57 16.49 -0.08
#